data_AF-A0A0G1YW90-F1
#
_entry.id   AF-A0A0G1YW90-F1
#
_cell.length_a   1.000
_cell.length_b   1.000
_cell.length_c   1.000
_cell.angle_alpha   90.00
_cell.angle_beta   90.00
_cell.angle_gamma   90.00
#
_symmetry.space_group_name_H-M   'P 1'
#
loop_
_entity.id
_entity.type
_entity.pdbx_description
1 polymer ?
#
loop_
_entity_poly.entity_id
_entity_poly.type
_entity_poly.pdbx_seq_one_letter_code
_entity_poly.pdbx_strand_id
1 'polypeptide(L)'
;MPFLAESIYRGIGGAKESVHLEDWPLPRRRAFFARLFGKESTLPKMAAARRIVSNALEARSAAKIRVRQPLSKLTVPLKALPPSRDRDTLLSIIAEEVNVKEVVLDPNLNDDEVQLDTILTDALREEGFVREFIRAVQSARKEAGLNPRDVVDLSLHVSENVRTIIEKHKTDICTSVNVHNVGFSKEPLPDEFLIDQGKVSYKLQARS
;
A
#
# COMPACT_ATOMS: atom_id res chain seq x y z
N MET A 1 14.49 -21.92 -10.69
CA MET A 1 13.58 -21.90 -11.86
C MET A 1 14.31 -21.33 -13.08
N PRO A 2 14.90 -22.14 -13.96
CA PRO A 2 15.72 -21.68 -15.10
C PRO A 2 14.92 -20.86 -16.14
N PHE A 3 13.76 -21.36 -16.55
CA PHE A 3 12.93 -20.72 -17.60
C PHE A 3 12.41 -19.34 -17.20
N LEU A 4 12.09 -19.14 -15.92
CA LEU A 4 11.66 -17.85 -15.39
C LEU A 4 12.81 -16.83 -15.36
N ALA A 5 14.01 -17.29 -15.00
CA ALA A 5 15.18 -16.41 -15.02
C ALA A 5 15.52 -15.96 -16.46
N GLU A 6 15.43 -16.87 -17.43
CA GLU A 6 15.64 -16.57 -18.84
C GLU A 6 14.60 -15.57 -19.38
N SER A 7 13.31 -15.75 -19.05
CA SER A 7 12.25 -14.84 -19.51
C SER A 7 12.41 -13.43 -18.93
N ILE A 8 12.75 -13.32 -17.64
CA ILE A 8 13.01 -12.03 -17.00
C ILE A 8 14.25 -11.36 -17.60
N TYR A 9 15.35 -12.10 -17.76
CA TYR A 9 16.61 -11.57 -18.30
C TYR A 9 16.46 -11.02 -19.71
N ARG A 10 15.75 -11.74 -20.59
CA ARG A 10 15.41 -11.23 -21.94
C ARG A 10 14.46 -10.04 -21.88
N GLY A 11 13.48 -10.05 -20.97
CA GLY A 11 12.50 -8.97 -20.82
C GLY A 11 13.10 -7.63 -20.36
N ILE A 12 14.18 -7.65 -19.56
CA ILE A 12 14.88 -6.45 -19.09
C ILE A 12 16.03 -6.01 -20.02
N GLY A 13 16.25 -6.71 -21.14
CA GLY A 13 17.30 -6.37 -22.11
C GLY A 13 18.70 -6.81 -21.67
N GLY A 14 18.84 -8.04 -21.15
CA GLY A 14 20.13 -8.64 -20.83
C GLY A 14 21.15 -8.55 -21.98
N ALA A 15 22.42 -8.35 -21.65
CA ALA A 15 23.47 -8.07 -22.62
C ALA A 15 23.92 -9.29 -23.44
N LYS A 16 23.88 -10.48 -22.84
CA LYS A 16 24.17 -11.76 -23.50
C LYS A 16 22.89 -12.41 -23.98
N GLU A 17 23.02 -13.48 -24.76
CA GLU A 17 21.88 -14.21 -25.34
C GLU A 17 21.03 -14.93 -24.29
N SER A 18 21.64 -15.34 -23.18
CA SER A 18 20.97 -16.07 -22.11
C SER A 18 21.58 -15.73 -20.75
N VAL A 19 20.75 -15.81 -19.71
CA VAL A 19 21.18 -15.64 -18.31
C VAL A 19 22.22 -16.68 -17.91
N HIS A 20 22.21 -17.84 -18.55
CA HIS A 20 23.15 -18.93 -18.27
C HIS A 20 24.57 -18.65 -18.74
N LEU A 21 24.74 -17.68 -19.65
CA LEU A 21 26.03 -17.24 -20.15
C LEU A 21 26.61 -16.07 -19.35
N GLU A 22 25.83 -15.52 -18.42
CA GLU A 22 26.29 -14.45 -17.56
C GLU A 22 27.20 -14.94 -16.44
N ASP A 23 28.16 -14.08 -16.11
CA ASP A 23 29.02 -14.32 -14.97
C ASP A 23 28.21 -14.09 -13.70
N TRP A 24 28.47 -14.91 -12.68
CA TRP A 24 27.89 -14.69 -11.37
C TRP A 24 28.25 -13.27 -10.90
N PRO A 25 27.28 -12.45 -10.45
CA PRO A 25 27.57 -11.10 -10.02
C PRO A 25 28.51 -11.14 -8.82
N LEU A 26 29.78 -10.81 -9.05
CA LEU A 26 30.75 -10.68 -7.98
C LEU A 26 30.35 -9.48 -7.13
N PRO A 27 30.37 -9.59 -5.78
CA PRO A 27 30.14 -8.44 -4.93
C PRO A 27 31.17 -7.38 -5.30
N ARG A 28 30.73 -6.25 -5.89
CA ARG A 28 31.59 -5.10 -6.14
C ARG A 28 32.19 -4.70 -4.80
N ARG A 29 33.47 -5.06 -4.59
CA ARG A 29 34.38 -4.84 -3.44
C ARG A 29 33.68 -4.39 -2.15
N ARG A 30 33.96 -5.06 -1.03
CA ARG A 30 33.65 -4.60 0.35
C ARG A 30 33.76 -3.08 0.57
N ALA A 31 34.71 -2.39 -0.09
CA ALA A 31 34.87 -0.94 -0.09
C ALA A 31 33.77 -0.15 -0.83
N PHE A 32 33.22 -0.66 -1.94
CA PHE A 32 32.06 -0.08 -2.64
C PHE A 32 30.79 -0.26 -1.79
N PHE A 33 30.54 -1.45 -1.22
CA PHE A 33 29.43 -1.65 -0.28
C PHE A 33 29.59 -0.81 1.01
N ALA A 34 30.80 -0.71 1.59
CA ALA A 34 31.05 0.15 2.74
C ALA A 34 30.90 1.66 2.41
N ARG A 35 31.06 2.05 1.14
CA ARG A 35 30.85 3.42 0.66
C ARG A 35 29.40 3.70 0.27
N LEU A 36 28.66 2.71 -0.25
CA LEU A 36 27.24 2.83 -0.62
C LEU A 36 26.31 2.71 0.59
N PHE A 37 26.62 1.81 1.52
CA PHE A 37 25.82 1.51 2.70
C PHE A 37 26.40 2.13 3.99
N GLY A 38 27.46 2.95 3.85
CA GLY A 38 28.13 3.61 4.98
C GLY A 38 28.92 2.65 5.89
N LYS A 39 29.84 3.21 6.68
CA LYS A 39 30.51 2.50 7.78
C LYS A 39 29.56 2.16 8.93
N GLU A 40 28.41 2.83 9.01
CA GLU A 40 27.32 2.48 9.91
C GLU A 40 26.49 1.37 9.28
N SER A 41 26.35 0.25 9.97
CA SER A 41 25.50 -0.83 9.49
C SER A 41 24.04 -0.36 9.40
N THR A 42 23.50 -0.26 8.20
CA THR A 42 22.05 -0.06 7.97
C THR A 42 21.24 -1.28 8.46
N LEU A 43 21.91 -2.44 8.58
CA LEU A 43 21.28 -3.71 8.94
C LEU A 43 20.58 -3.70 10.31
N PRO A 44 21.20 -3.27 11.43
CA PRO A 44 20.50 -3.12 12.70
C PRO A 44 19.36 -2.09 12.66
N LYS A 45 19.54 -0.99 11.91
CA LYS A 45 18.50 0.05 11.75
C LYS A 45 17.24 -0.54 11.08
N MET A 46 17.41 -1.28 9.99
CA MET A 46 16.32 -1.96 9.27
C MET A 46 15.74 -3.14 10.04
N ALA A 47 16.54 -3.83 10.86
CA ALA A 47 16.04 -4.86 11.76
C ALA A 47 15.11 -4.26 12.83
N ALA A 48 15.50 -3.13 13.43
CA ALA A 48 14.69 -2.40 14.39
C ALA A 48 13.38 -1.88 13.76
N ALA A 49 13.45 -1.25 12.58
CA ALA A 49 12.28 -0.77 11.87
C ALA A 49 11.29 -1.91 11.54
N ARG A 50 11.77 -3.04 11.03
CA ARG A 50 10.91 -4.21 10.76
C ARG A 50 10.25 -4.75 12.02
N ARG A 51 10.97 -4.82 13.15
CA ARG A 51 10.40 -5.25 14.43
C ARG A 51 9.25 -4.33 14.86
N ILE A 52 9.43 -3.01 14.77
CA ILE A 52 8.40 -2.03 15.09
C ILE A 52 7.17 -2.22 14.18
N VAL A 53 7.38 -2.38 12.87
CA VAL A 53 6.31 -2.63 11.90
C VAL A 53 5.54 -3.90 12.25
N SER A 54 6.24 -5.00 12.55
CA SER A 54 5.61 -6.26 12.96
C SER A 54 4.73 -6.07 14.22
N ASN A 55 5.26 -5.45 15.27
CA ASN A 55 4.51 -5.20 16.51
C ASN A 55 3.30 -4.29 16.25
N ALA A 56 3.46 -3.26 15.41
CA ALA A 56 2.38 -2.34 15.06
C ALA A 56 1.29 -3.02 14.24
N LEU A 57 1.64 -3.85 13.26
CA LEU A 57 0.68 -4.63 12.49
C LEU A 57 -0.05 -5.68 13.35
N GLU A 58 0.63 -6.26 14.33
CA GLU A 58 0.02 -7.16 15.31
C GLU A 58 -0.99 -6.42 16.21
N ALA A 59 -0.59 -5.30 16.81
CA ALA A 59 -1.47 -4.44 17.61
C ALA A 59 -2.70 -4.00 16.81
N ARG A 60 -2.49 -3.69 15.52
CA ARG A 60 -3.54 -3.32 14.57
C ARG A 60 -4.51 -4.48 14.30
N SER A 61 -3.99 -5.68 14.08
CA SER A 61 -4.78 -6.89 13.91
C SER A 61 -5.60 -7.22 15.17
N ALA A 62 -5.00 -7.04 16.35
CA ALA A 62 -5.68 -7.22 17.64
C ALA A 62 -6.84 -6.22 17.81
N ALA A 63 -6.66 -4.97 17.34
CA ALA A 63 -7.72 -3.96 17.28
C ALA A 63 -8.76 -4.20 16.15
N LYS A 64 -8.60 -5.25 15.34
CA LYS A 64 -9.44 -5.58 14.17
C LYS A 64 -9.52 -4.47 13.12
N ILE A 65 -8.48 -3.65 13.02
CA ILE A 65 -8.41 -2.55 12.04
C ILE A 65 -7.67 -3.04 10.79
N ARG A 66 -8.30 -2.95 9.62
CA ARG A 66 -7.68 -3.36 8.35
C ARG A 66 -6.49 -2.46 8.00
N VAL A 67 -5.41 -3.01 7.45
CA VAL A 67 -4.17 -2.25 7.09
C VAL A 67 -4.44 -1.07 6.16
N ARG A 68 -5.44 -1.17 5.27
CA ARG A 68 -5.76 -0.10 4.29
C ARG A 68 -6.43 1.14 4.90
N GLN A 69 -7.03 1.01 6.08
CA GLN A 69 -7.60 2.14 6.81
C GLN A 69 -6.45 3.04 7.30
N PRO A 70 -6.28 4.29 6.86
CA PRO A 70 -5.25 5.13 7.47
C PRO A 70 -5.58 5.39 8.94
N LEU A 71 -4.54 5.41 9.79
CA LEU A 71 -4.62 5.82 11.19
C LEU A 71 -3.90 7.15 11.39
N SER A 72 -4.31 7.90 12.41
CA SER A 72 -3.72 9.20 12.75
C SER A 72 -2.27 9.05 13.19
N LYS A 73 -2.02 8.20 14.20
CA LYS A 73 -0.74 8.21 14.91
C LYS A 73 -0.31 6.82 15.36
N LEU A 74 0.99 6.58 15.26
CA LEU A 74 1.68 5.47 15.92
C LEU A 74 2.71 6.05 16.89
N THR A 75 2.63 5.67 18.16
CA THR A 75 3.66 5.98 19.16
C THR A 75 4.57 4.79 19.32
N VAL A 76 5.88 5.01 19.21
CA VAL A 76 6.91 3.99 19.36
C VAL A 76 7.95 4.42 20.39
N PRO A 77 8.70 3.47 20.99
CA PRO A 77 9.68 3.80 22.02
C PRO A 77 10.84 4.57 21.40
N LEU A 78 11.29 5.64 22.06
CA LEU A 78 12.48 6.39 21.62
C LEU A 78 13.72 5.50 21.50
N LYS A 79 13.84 4.51 22.39
CA LYS A 79 14.94 3.54 22.44
C LYS A 79 14.85 2.47 21.36
N ALA A 80 13.68 2.26 20.75
CA ALA A 80 13.48 1.22 19.75
C ALA A 80 14.24 1.52 18.45
N LEU A 81 14.56 2.80 18.17
CA LEU A 81 15.36 3.20 17.01
C LEU A 81 16.72 3.76 17.43
N PRO A 82 17.83 3.22 16.90
CA PRO A 82 19.16 3.73 17.22
C PRO A 82 19.28 5.22 16.82
N PRO A 83 19.95 6.05 17.64
CA PRO A 83 20.19 7.45 17.30
C PRO A 83 21.04 7.50 16.03
N SER A 84 20.44 8.00 14.96
CA SER A 84 21.06 8.07 13.64
C SER A 84 20.52 9.26 12.87
N ARG A 85 21.31 9.76 11.91
CA ARG A 85 20.89 10.85 11.01
C ARG A 85 19.71 10.46 10.12
N ASP A 86 19.54 9.16 9.86
CA ASP A 86 18.50 8.62 8.99
C ASP A 86 17.18 8.34 9.72
N ARG A 87 17.04 8.80 10.98
CA ARG A 87 15.87 8.52 11.81
C ARG A 87 14.58 8.94 11.14
N ASP A 88 14.54 10.11 10.52
CA ASP A 88 13.33 10.62 9.86
C ASP A 88 12.94 9.75 8.65
N THR A 89 13.93 9.25 7.91
CA THR A 89 13.71 8.30 6.81
C THR A 89 13.19 6.95 7.31
N LEU A 90 13.68 6.47 8.45
CA LEU A 90 13.16 5.24 9.05
C LEU A 90 11.73 5.43 9.55
N LEU A 91 11.41 6.58 10.15
CA LEU A 91 10.07 6.92 10.60
C LEU A 91 9.09 7.01 9.43
N SER A 92 9.50 7.58 8.29
CA SER A 92 8.65 7.63 7.10
C SER A 92 8.38 6.22 6.54
N ILE A 93 9.39 5.36 6.50
CA ILE A 93 9.23 3.96 6.07
C ILE A 93 8.26 3.22 7.00
N ILE A 94 8.42 3.37 8.32
CA ILE A 94 7.51 2.75 9.30
C ILE A 94 6.09 3.28 9.12
N ALA A 95 5.93 4.59 8.88
CA ALA A 95 4.64 5.22 8.66
C ALA A 95 3.91 4.65 7.43
N GLU A 96 4.65 4.46 6.33
CA GLU A 96 4.13 3.90 5.08
C GLU A 96 3.72 2.43 5.24
N GLU A 97 4.57 1.61 5.86
CA GLU A 97 4.31 0.17 6.05
C GLU A 97 3.13 -0.09 7.00
N VAL A 98 3.00 0.71 8.07
CA VAL A 98 1.89 0.58 9.03
C VAL A 98 0.64 1.33 8.53
N ASN A 99 0.78 2.21 7.54
CA ASN A 99 -0.26 3.12 7.03
C ASN A 99 -0.83 4.04 8.13
N VAL A 100 0.04 4.87 8.70
CA VAL A 100 -0.25 5.92 9.68
C VAL A 100 0.19 7.29 9.16
N LYS A 101 -0.45 8.37 9.58
CA LYS A 101 -0.09 9.73 9.16
C LYS A 101 1.16 10.26 9.88
N GLU A 102 1.34 9.89 11.14
CA GLU A 102 2.46 10.34 11.96
C GLU A 102 3.01 9.22 12.84
N VAL A 103 4.33 9.21 13.03
CA VAL A 103 5.02 8.32 13.97
C VAL A 103 5.72 9.18 15.02
N VAL A 104 5.35 9.02 16.29
CA VAL A 104 5.86 9.79 17.42
C VAL A 104 6.74 8.90 18.30
N LEU A 105 7.85 9.46 18.79
CA LEU A 105 8.76 8.78 19.70
C LEU A 105 8.45 9.16 21.15
N ASP A 106 8.20 8.18 22.01
CA ASP A 106 7.98 8.38 23.46
C ASP A 106 9.12 7.75 24.27
N PRO A 107 9.80 8.50 25.17
CA PRO A 107 10.85 7.97 26.04
C PRO A 107 10.34 7.04 27.15
N ASN A 108 9.05 7.07 27.48
CA ASN A 108 8.47 6.31 28.60
C ASN A 108 7.99 4.90 28.21
N LEU A 109 7.90 4.60 26.92
CA LEU A 109 7.51 3.28 26.42
C LEU A 109 8.63 2.26 26.58
N ASN A 110 8.24 1.00 26.82
CA ASN A 110 9.15 -0.14 26.84
C ASN A 110 9.65 -0.47 25.42
N ASP A 111 10.83 -1.08 25.30
CA ASP A 111 11.55 -1.23 24.02
C ASP A 111 10.79 -1.93 22.88
N ASP A 112 9.77 -2.74 23.21
CA ASP A 112 8.95 -3.48 22.24
C ASP A 112 7.47 -3.03 22.21
N GLU A 113 7.09 -2.05 23.03
CA GLU A 113 5.71 -1.57 23.15
C GLU A 113 5.40 -0.53 22.08
N VAL A 114 4.28 -0.70 21.36
CA VAL A 114 3.79 0.25 20.37
C VAL A 114 2.35 0.59 20.67
N GLN A 115 1.97 1.85 20.46
CA GLN A 115 0.62 2.32 20.70
C GLN A 115 0.04 2.94 19.43
N LEU A 116 -1.13 2.44 19.02
CA LEU A 116 -1.86 2.99 17.88
C LEU A 116 -2.98 3.89 18.39
N ASP A 117 -3.12 5.05 17.77
CA ASP A 117 -4.34 5.83 17.90
C ASP A 117 -5.44 5.17 17.06
N THR A 118 -6.38 4.54 17.75
CA THR A 118 -7.50 3.80 17.15
C THR A 118 -8.71 4.68 16.90
N ILE A 119 -8.65 5.97 17.22
CA ILE A 119 -9.76 6.90 16.99
C ILE A 119 -9.85 7.22 15.50
N LEU A 120 -10.89 6.68 14.86
CA LEU A 120 -11.18 6.93 13.45
C LEU A 120 -12.04 8.19 13.30
N THR A 121 -11.41 9.29 12.88
CA THR A 121 -12.11 10.49 12.42
C THR A 121 -12.84 10.22 11.11
N ASP A 122 -13.86 11.03 10.80
CA ASP A 122 -14.64 10.86 9.56
C ASP A 122 -13.76 11.00 8.31
N ALA A 123 -12.80 11.93 8.32
CA ALA A 123 -11.83 12.08 7.23
C ALA A 123 -10.96 10.82 7.01
N LEU A 124 -10.49 10.19 8.09
CA LEU A 124 -9.72 8.93 7.98
C LEU A 124 -10.61 7.80 7.47
N ARG A 125 -11.86 7.71 7.93
CA ARG A 125 -12.82 6.70 7.47
C ARG A 125 -13.14 6.86 5.98
N GLU A 126 -13.35 8.10 5.52
CA GLU A 126 -13.55 8.43 4.11
C GLU A 126 -12.33 8.06 3.26
N GLU A 127 -11.11 8.40 3.70
CA GLU A 127 -9.89 8.06 2.97
C GLU A 127 -9.68 6.54 2.88
N GLY A 128 -9.90 5.82 3.98
CA GLY A 128 -9.84 4.35 4.02
C GLY A 128 -10.86 3.71 3.07
N PHE A 129 -12.08 4.24 3.08
CA PHE A 129 -13.15 3.84 2.17
C PHE A 129 -12.77 4.01 0.71
N VAL A 130 -12.25 5.18 0.31
CA VAL A 130 -11.86 5.46 -1.08
C VAL A 130 -10.76 4.49 -1.54
N ARG A 131 -9.77 4.20 -0.68
CA ARG A 131 -8.70 3.25 -1.01
C ARG A 131 -9.21 1.82 -1.16
N GLU A 132 -10.14 1.40 -0.31
CA GLU A 132 -10.78 0.09 -0.43
C GLU A 132 -11.61 0.00 -1.72
N PHE A 133 -12.40 1.03 -2.00
CA PHE A 133 -13.21 1.14 -3.20
C PHE A 133 -12.37 1.05 -4.47
N ILE A 134 -11.29 1.83 -4.59
CA ILE A 134 -10.37 1.77 -5.73
C ILE A 134 -9.83 0.35 -5.93
N ARG A 135 -9.42 -0.32 -4.85
CA ARG A 135 -8.91 -1.69 -4.92
C ARG A 135 -9.99 -2.70 -5.32
N ALA A 136 -11.22 -2.52 -4.85
CA ALA A 136 -12.35 -3.35 -5.24
C ALA A 136 -12.63 -3.23 -6.75
N VAL A 137 -12.68 -2.00 -7.27
CA VAL A 137 -12.87 -1.77 -8.71
C VAL A 137 -11.70 -2.30 -9.53
N GLN A 138 -10.46 -2.14 -9.07
CA GLN A 138 -9.29 -2.71 -9.77
C GLN A 138 -9.29 -4.25 -9.78
N SER A 139 -9.75 -4.87 -8.69
CA SER A 139 -9.90 -6.33 -8.62
C SER A 139 -10.99 -6.79 -9.60
N ALA A 140 -12.13 -6.10 -9.61
CA ALA A 140 -13.22 -6.33 -10.55
C ALA A 140 -12.79 -6.18 -12.02
N ARG A 141 -11.97 -5.18 -12.34
CA ARG A 141 -11.40 -5.01 -13.69
C ARG A 141 -10.57 -6.22 -14.11
N LYS A 142 -9.75 -6.74 -13.20
CA LYS A 142 -8.92 -7.92 -13.46
C LYS A 142 -9.76 -9.17 -13.65
N GLU A 143 -10.81 -9.35 -12.86
CA GLU A 143 -11.77 -10.46 -12.98
C GLU A 143 -12.54 -10.41 -14.30
N ALA A 144 -12.88 -9.20 -14.77
CA ALA A 144 -13.50 -8.97 -16.08
C ALA A 144 -12.51 -9.09 -17.26
N GLY A 145 -11.22 -9.38 -17.02
CA GLY A 145 -10.21 -9.55 -18.08
C GLY A 145 -9.79 -8.27 -18.79
N LEU A 146 -10.05 -7.09 -18.20
CA LEU A 146 -9.72 -5.79 -18.77
C LEU A 146 -8.25 -5.44 -18.57
N ASN A 147 -7.62 -4.80 -19.55
CA ASN A 147 -6.25 -4.33 -19.41
C ASN A 147 -6.18 -3.05 -18.57
N PRO A 148 -5.06 -2.78 -17.88
CA PRO A 148 -4.87 -1.53 -17.11
C PRO A 148 -4.95 -0.26 -17.97
N ARG A 149 -4.70 -0.36 -19.27
CA ARG A 149 -4.74 0.76 -20.23
C ARG A 149 -6.14 1.05 -20.75
N ASP A 150 -7.08 0.11 -20.57
CA ASP A 150 -8.42 0.26 -21.12
C ASP A 150 -9.19 1.32 -20.34
N VAL A 151 -9.88 2.19 -21.06
CA VAL A 151 -10.78 3.17 -20.45
C VAL A 151 -12.11 2.49 -20.23
N VAL A 152 -12.63 2.57 -19.00
CA VAL A 152 -13.93 1.96 -18.66
C VAL A 152 -14.91 2.99 -18.13
N ASP A 153 -16.19 2.70 -18.36
CA ASP A 153 -17.28 3.38 -17.68
C ASP A 153 -17.75 2.53 -16.50
N LEU A 154 -17.82 3.17 -15.32
CA LEU A 154 -18.20 2.54 -14.06
C LEU A 154 -19.59 3.03 -13.66
N SER A 155 -20.55 2.10 -13.57
CA SER A 155 -21.86 2.38 -13.00
C SER A 155 -21.97 1.75 -11.62
N LEU A 156 -22.52 2.49 -10.66
CA LEU A 156 -22.60 2.09 -9.25
C LEU A 156 -24.03 2.24 -8.73
N HIS A 157 -24.44 1.31 -7.87
CA HIS A 157 -25.63 1.43 -7.04
C HIS A 157 -25.19 1.43 -5.58
N VAL A 158 -25.37 2.58 -4.91
CA VAL A 158 -24.87 2.84 -3.55
C VAL A 158 -25.87 3.67 -2.75
N SER A 159 -25.74 3.64 -1.42
CA SER A 159 -26.49 4.53 -0.54
C SER A 159 -26.07 6.00 -0.70
N GLU A 160 -26.94 6.93 -0.32
CA GLU A 160 -26.69 8.38 -0.47
C GLU A 160 -25.41 8.83 0.26
N ASN A 161 -25.14 8.28 1.44
CA ASN A 161 -23.92 8.58 2.20
C ASN A 161 -22.65 8.15 1.45
N VAL A 162 -22.68 7.00 0.78
CA VAL A 162 -21.53 6.50 -0.01
C VAL A 162 -21.39 7.30 -1.31
N ARG A 163 -22.52 7.68 -1.91
CA ARG A 163 -22.55 8.50 -3.11
C ARG A 163 -21.84 9.83 -2.91
N THR A 164 -22.13 10.55 -1.83
CA THR A 164 -21.50 11.85 -1.55
C THR A 164 -19.99 11.74 -1.36
N ILE A 165 -19.51 10.67 -0.70
CA ILE A 165 -18.07 10.39 -0.54
C ILE A 165 -17.41 10.13 -1.90
N ILE A 166 -18.02 9.31 -2.75
CA ILE A 166 -17.51 9.00 -4.10
C ILE A 166 -17.51 10.25 -4.99
N GLU A 167 -18.56 11.07 -4.93
CA GLU A 167 -18.62 12.32 -5.68
C GLU A 167 -17.54 13.32 -5.22
N LYS A 168 -17.30 13.43 -3.90
CA LYS A 168 -16.24 14.26 -3.33
C LYS A 168 -14.84 13.83 -3.80
N HIS A 169 -14.60 12.53 -3.98
CA HIS A 169 -13.30 11.97 -4.39
C HIS A 169 -13.27 11.47 -5.84
N LYS A 170 -14.18 11.95 -6.69
CA LYS A 170 -14.33 11.46 -8.08
C LYS A 170 -13.04 11.59 -8.90
N THR A 171 -12.29 12.68 -8.72
CA THR A 171 -11.02 12.92 -9.43
C THR A 171 -9.97 11.85 -9.14
N ASP A 172 -9.82 11.48 -7.87
CA ASP A 172 -8.82 10.53 -7.42
C ASP A 172 -9.17 9.10 -7.89
N ILE A 173 -10.46 8.76 -7.83
CA ILE A 173 -10.99 7.47 -8.29
C ILE A 173 -10.81 7.34 -9.81
N CYS A 174 -11.18 8.37 -10.59
CA CYS A 174 -11.04 8.32 -12.05
C CYS A 174 -9.57 8.17 -12.49
N THR A 175 -8.66 8.90 -11.84
CA THR A 175 -7.23 8.86 -12.16
C THR A 175 -6.60 7.52 -11.81
N SER A 176 -6.90 6.99 -10.63
CA SER A 176 -6.32 5.72 -10.16
C SER A 176 -6.88 4.48 -10.88
N VAL A 177 -8.12 4.54 -11.35
CA VAL A 177 -8.81 3.41 -12.00
C VAL A 177 -8.87 3.55 -13.52
N ASN A 178 -8.42 4.66 -14.10
CA ASN A 178 -8.55 4.97 -15.53
C ASN A 178 -10.01 4.81 -16.01
N VAL A 179 -10.91 5.47 -15.29
CA VAL A 179 -12.36 5.48 -15.53
C VAL A 179 -12.73 6.81 -16.18
N HIS A 180 -13.45 6.76 -17.30
CA HIS A 180 -13.90 7.97 -17.97
C HIS A 180 -15.06 8.63 -17.23
N ASN A 181 -16.07 7.85 -16.84
CA ASN A 181 -17.19 8.35 -16.05
C ASN A 181 -17.62 7.37 -14.96
N VAL A 182 -18.00 7.96 -13.82
CA VAL A 182 -18.66 7.26 -12.70
C VAL A 182 -20.12 7.70 -12.71
N GLY A 183 -21.01 6.76 -13.04
CA GLY A 183 -22.47 6.95 -13.05
C GLY A 183 -23.15 6.24 -11.88
N PHE A 184 -24.32 6.74 -11.48
CA PHE A 184 -25.11 6.17 -10.38
C PHE A 184 -26.45 5.63 -10.90
N SER A 185 -26.77 4.39 -10.55
CA SER A 185 -28.03 3.70 -10.88
C SER A 185 -28.97 3.66 -9.69
N LYS A 186 -30.28 3.79 -9.94
CA LYS A 186 -31.33 3.59 -8.93
C LYS A 186 -31.65 2.12 -8.68
N GLU A 187 -31.36 1.25 -9.63
CA GLU A 187 -31.59 -0.19 -9.54
C GLU A 187 -30.27 -0.94 -9.25
N PRO A 188 -30.34 -2.09 -8.54
CA PRO A 188 -29.17 -2.93 -8.29
C PRO A 188 -28.60 -3.48 -9.61
N LEU A 189 -27.27 -3.55 -9.64
CA LEU A 189 -26.47 -3.94 -10.79
C LEU A 189 -26.00 -5.40 -10.66
N PRO A 190 -25.57 -6.07 -11.75
CA PRO A 190 -25.35 -7.52 -11.77
C PRO A 190 -24.20 -8.00 -10.90
N ASP A 191 -23.15 -7.19 -10.73
CA ASP A 191 -21.97 -7.54 -9.95
C ASP A 191 -21.99 -6.82 -8.60
N GLU A 192 -21.46 -7.46 -7.56
CA GLU A 192 -21.42 -6.87 -6.20
C GLU A 192 -20.04 -7.05 -5.57
N PHE A 193 -19.61 -6.06 -4.80
CA PHE A 193 -18.52 -6.23 -3.86
C PHE A 193 -18.88 -5.66 -2.48
N LEU A 194 -18.27 -6.25 -1.44
CA LEU A 194 -18.44 -5.83 -0.05
C LEU A 194 -17.38 -4.79 0.31
N ILE A 195 -17.82 -3.69 0.89
CA ILE A 195 -16.96 -2.69 1.53
C ILE A 195 -17.45 -2.41 2.96
N ASP A 196 -16.61 -1.79 3.79
CA ASP A 196 -16.91 -1.57 5.21
C ASP A 196 -18.22 -0.79 5.48
N GLN A 197 -18.70 0.00 4.52
CA GLN A 197 -19.97 0.74 4.62
C GLN A 197 -21.18 0.09 3.92
N GLY A 198 -21.05 -1.14 3.44
CA GLY A 198 -22.17 -1.92 2.90
C GLY A 198 -21.87 -2.62 1.58
N LYS A 199 -22.92 -3.17 0.97
CA LYS A 199 -22.87 -3.78 -0.36
C LYS A 199 -22.92 -2.70 -1.43
N VAL A 200 -22.03 -2.80 -2.41
CA VAL A 200 -22.07 -1.95 -3.61
C VAL A 200 -22.25 -2.83 -4.81
N SER A 201 -23.35 -2.62 -5.53
CA SER A 201 -23.56 -3.25 -6.82
C SER A 201 -22.96 -2.36 -7.91
N TYR A 202 -22.30 -2.95 -8.89
CA TYR A 202 -21.59 -2.23 -9.95
C TYR A 202 -21.75 -2.90 -11.31
N LYS A 203 -21.40 -2.14 -12.35
CA LYS A 203 -21.28 -2.61 -13.73
C LYS A 203 -20.11 -1.91 -14.39
N LEU A 204 -19.21 -2.69 -14.96
CA LEU A 204 -18.08 -2.20 -15.76
C LEU A 204 -18.40 -2.40 -17.24
N GLN A 205 -18.20 -1.36 -18.04
CA GLN A 205 -18.26 -1.46 -19.50
C GLN A 205 -16.97 -0.91 -20.10
N ALA A 206 -16.30 -1.73 -20.92
CA ALA A 206 -15.16 -1.26 -21.70
C ALA A 206 -15.66 -0.26 -22.74
N ARG A 207 -15.01 0.90 -22.81
CA ARG A 207 -15.26 1.84 -23.89
C ARG A 207 -14.37 1.46 -25.06
N SER A 208 -15.02 1.14 -26.19
CA SER A 208 -14.35 0.86 -27.47
C SER A 208 -13.80 2.14 -28.09
#